data_AF-A0A7W1X7U7-F1
#
_entry.id   AF-A0A7W1X7U7-F1
#
_cell.length_a   1.000
_cell.length_b   1.000
_cell.length_c   1.000
_cell.angle_alpha   90.00
_cell.angle_beta   90.00
_cell.angle_gamma   90.00
#
_symmetry.space_group_name_H-M   'P 1'
#
loop_
_entity.id
_entity.type
_entity.pdbx_description
1 polymer ?
#
loop_
_entity_poly.entity_id
_entity_poly.type
_entity_poly.pdbx_seq_one_letter_code
_entity_poly.pdbx_strand_id
1 'polypeptide(L)'
;MNGAWSSLMRKEGKRELVDPLGGCRYLVRFAKEKSDLIISGGEEEMEERIEEEAKMKQVLEEVYERFRTRLSSYLEHVRKEGGVWRFFDVAYGVQISVKWADGAWEIWMDQDLGFRTRDEEEAAAYVRGLIFEFDSWLEKELMKFHDAMVAMMKK
;
A
#
# COMPACT_ATOMS: atom_id res chain seq x y z
N MET A 1 -21.54 2.61 6.27
CA MET A 1 -20.15 3.03 6.58
C MET A 1 -19.51 3.53 5.30
N ASN A 2 -19.07 4.79 5.23
CA ASN A 2 -18.25 5.29 4.12
C ASN A 2 -16.78 5.13 4.54
N GLY A 3 -16.18 3.96 4.30
CA GLY A 3 -14.76 3.70 4.61
C GLY A 3 -13.83 4.11 3.45
N ALA A 4 -12.53 4.17 3.70
CA ALA A 4 -11.51 4.52 2.68
C ALA A 4 -11.65 3.67 1.40
N TRP A 5 -11.91 2.37 1.54
CA TRP A 5 -12.20 1.47 0.42
C TRP A 5 -13.40 1.92 -0.43
N SER A 6 -14.51 2.29 0.20
CA SER A 6 -15.70 2.78 -0.52
C SER A 6 -15.44 4.13 -1.21
N SER A 7 -14.55 4.96 -0.66
CA SER A 7 -14.08 6.19 -1.31
C SER A 7 -13.25 5.88 -2.55
N LEU A 8 -12.33 4.92 -2.45
CA LEU A 8 -11.50 4.46 -3.57
C LEU A 8 -12.34 3.92 -4.74
N MET A 9 -13.32 3.05 -4.45
CA MET A 9 -14.19 2.46 -5.47
C MET A 9 -15.00 3.51 -6.25
N ARG A 10 -15.32 4.66 -5.64
CA ARG A 10 -16.01 5.78 -6.32
C ARG A 10 -15.10 6.57 -7.25
N LYS A 11 -13.77 6.46 -7.07
CA LYS A 11 -12.76 7.11 -7.90
C LYS A 11 -12.31 6.13 -8.97
N GLU A 12 -13.12 6.03 -10.03
CA GLU A 12 -12.81 5.20 -11.19
C GLU A 12 -11.40 5.50 -11.72
N GLY A 13 -10.68 4.46 -12.14
CA GLY A 13 -9.33 4.62 -12.64
C GLY A 13 -8.49 3.34 -12.57
N LYS A 14 -7.28 3.45 -13.08
CA LYS A 14 -6.25 2.41 -12.99
C LYS A 14 -5.15 2.87 -12.04
N ARG A 15 -4.66 1.97 -11.22
CA ARG A 15 -3.59 2.21 -10.26
C ARG A 15 -2.61 1.06 -10.28
N GLU A 16 -1.36 1.38 -10.01
CA GLU A 16 -0.28 0.42 -10.01
C GLU A 16 0.41 0.42 -8.65
N LEU A 17 0.62 -0.78 -8.10
CA LEU A 17 1.55 -1.00 -7.01
C LEU A 17 2.70 -1.86 -7.52
N VAL A 18 3.90 -1.52 -7.09
CA VAL A 18 5.11 -2.32 -7.32
C VAL A 18 5.62 -2.70 -5.94
N ASP A 19 5.85 -3.99 -5.70
CA ASP A 19 6.48 -4.52 -4.50
C ASP A 19 7.95 -4.86 -4.83
N PRO A 20 8.91 -3.94 -4.58
CA PRO A 20 10.31 -4.15 -4.94
C PRO A 20 10.94 -5.40 -4.32
N LEU A 21 10.51 -5.78 -3.11
CA LEU A 21 11.06 -6.95 -2.42
C LEU A 21 10.38 -8.25 -2.85
N GLY A 22 9.09 -8.21 -3.17
CA GLY A 22 8.33 -9.36 -3.64
C GLY A 22 8.48 -9.65 -5.14
N GLY A 23 9.04 -8.71 -5.92
CA GLY A 23 9.12 -8.84 -7.38
C GLY A 23 7.75 -8.83 -8.07
N CYS A 24 6.72 -8.37 -7.38
CA CYS A 24 5.33 -8.39 -7.84
C CYS A 24 4.87 -6.99 -8.26
N ARG A 25 4.04 -6.95 -9.29
CA ARG A 25 3.34 -5.78 -9.78
C ARG A 25 1.83 -6.05 -9.72
N TYR A 26 1.11 -5.11 -9.13
CA TYR A 26 -0.33 -5.18 -8.92
C TYR A 26 -0.97 -4.06 -9.74
N LEU A 27 -1.78 -4.41 -10.74
CA LEU A 27 -2.59 -3.47 -11.49
C LEU A 27 -4.03 -3.55 -10.98
N VAL A 28 -4.49 -2.47 -10.35
CA VAL A 28 -5.85 -2.36 -9.83
C VAL A 28 -6.65 -1.47 -10.75
N ARG A 29 -7.81 -1.94 -11.19
CA ARG A 29 -8.77 -1.11 -11.93
C ARG A 29 -10.07 -1.03 -11.14
N PHE A 30 -10.50 0.19 -10.90
CA PHE A 30 -11.80 0.53 -10.34
C PHE A 30 -12.69 1.08 -11.44
N ALA A 31 -13.85 0.47 -11.67
CA ALA A 31 -14.85 0.98 -12.61
C ALA A 31 -16.27 0.67 -12.12
N LYS A 32 -17.25 1.45 -12.58
CA LYS A 32 -18.68 1.29 -12.22
C LYS A 32 -19.23 -0.10 -12.44
N GLU A 33 -18.87 -0.71 -13.56
CA GLU A 33 -19.43 -2.00 -13.98
C GLU A 33 -18.60 -3.18 -13.45
N LYS A 34 -17.27 -3.03 -13.40
CA LYS A 34 -16.36 -4.11 -13.05
C LYS A 34 -15.03 -3.59 -12.55
N SER A 35 -14.67 -4.00 -11.33
CA SER A 35 -13.33 -3.78 -10.77
C SER A 35 -12.55 -5.08 -10.78
N ASP A 36 -11.25 -5.01 -10.98
CA ASP A 36 -10.36 -6.15 -10.97
C ASP A 36 -8.96 -5.79 -10.49
N LEU A 37 -8.30 -6.78 -9.91
CA LEU A 37 -6.90 -6.78 -9.52
C LEU A 37 -6.17 -7.80 -10.39
N ILE A 38 -5.15 -7.35 -11.11
CA ILE A 38 -4.23 -8.22 -11.86
C ILE A 38 -2.91 -8.22 -11.10
N ILE A 39 -2.46 -9.41 -10.73
CA ILE A 39 -1.17 -9.64 -10.09
C ILE A 39 -0.24 -10.21 -11.16
N SER A 40 0.95 -9.64 -11.31
CA SER A 40 1.94 -10.03 -12.30
C SER A 40 3.33 -10.04 -11.66
N GLY A 41 4.19 -11.00 -12.00
CA GLY A 41 5.50 -11.19 -11.37
C GLY A 41 5.48 -12.14 -10.17
N GLY A 42 6.63 -12.29 -9.51
CA GLY A 42 6.88 -13.34 -8.51
C GLY A 42 7.61 -14.57 -9.08
N GLU A 43 7.82 -15.60 -8.25
CA GLU A 43 8.67 -16.77 -8.59
C GLU A 43 8.16 -17.62 -9.77
N GLU A 44 6.87 -17.54 -10.12
CA GLU A 44 6.23 -18.42 -11.12
C GLU A 44 5.75 -17.72 -12.40
N GLU A 45 6.05 -16.42 -12.63
CA GLU A 45 5.65 -15.64 -13.82
C GLU A 45 4.17 -15.83 -14.25
N MET A 46 3.26 -16.03 -13.29
CA MET A 46 1.83 -16.25 -13.57
C MET A 46 1.02 -14.96 -13.34
N GLU A 47 0.12 -14.63 -14.28
CA GLU A 47 -0.87 -13.57 -14.06
C GLU A 47 -2.11 -14.12 -13.34
N GLU A 48 -2.38 -13.66 -12.12
CA GLU A 48 -3.64 -13.93 -11.41
C GLU A 48 -4.59 -12.73 -11.57
N ARG A 49 -5.85 -12.98 -11.99
CA ARG A 49 -6.91 -11.97 -12.00
C ARG A 49 -7.95 -12.25 -10.93
N ILE A 50 -8.21 -11.24 -10.11
CA ILE A 50 -9.20 -11.28 -9.03
C ILE A 50 -10.27 -10.23 -9.32
N GLU A 51 -11.53 -10.66 -9.46
CA GLU A 51 -12.68 -9.79 -9.76
C GLU A 51 -13.64 -9.66 -8.57
N GLU A 52 -13.45 -10.48 -7.53
CA GLU A 52 -14.25 -10.44 -6.31
C GLU A 52 -13.74 -9.36 -5.36
N GLU A 53 -14.58 -8.37 -5.05
CA GLU A 53 -14.21 -7.19 -4.23
C GLU A 53 -13.63 -7.58 -2.86
N ALA A 54 -14.25 -8.56 -2.17
CA ALA A 54 -13.78 -9.02 -0.87
C ALA A 54 -12.36 -9.60 -0.93
N LYS A 55 -12.08 -10.42 -1.97
CA LYS A 55 -10.76 -11.00 -2.20
C LYS A 55 -9.74 -9.95 -2.63
N MET A 56 -10.13 -9.01 -3.51
CA MET A 56 -9.27 -7.87 -3.89
C MET A 56 -8.86 -7.06 -2.66
N LYS A 57 -9.82 -6.76 -1.78
CA LYS A 57 -9.58 -6.01 -0.55
C LYS A 57 -8.60 -6.75 0.36
N GLN A 58 -8.78 -8.04 0.57
CA GLN A 58 -7.88 -8.85 1.39
C GLN A 58 -6.44 -8.83 0.85
N VAL A 59 -6.25 -9.05 -0.45
CA VAL A 59 -4.91 -9.04 -1.06
C VAL A 59 -4.25 -7.67 -0.91
N LEU A 60 -5.00 -6.58 -1.11
CA LEU A 60 -4.45 -5.24 -0.92
C LEU A 60 -4.12 -4.96 0.55
N GLU A 61 -4.97 -5.37 1.51
CA GLU A 61 -4.66 -5.24 2.95
C GLU A 61 -3.33 -5.94 3.29
N GLU A 62 -3.09 -7.14 2.78
CA GLU A 62 -1.84 -7.87 3.00
C GLU A 62 -0.62 -7.18 2.39
N VAL A 63 -0.75 -6.60 1.19
CA VAL A 63 0.32 -5.82 0.53
C VAL A 63 0.68 -4.59 1.37
N TYR A 64 -0.32 -3.83 1.83
CA TYR A 64 -0.07 -2.62 2.62
C TYR A 64 0.52 -2.93 4.00
N GLU A 65 0.15 -4.04 4.63
CA GLU A 65 0.79 -4.43 5.89
C GLU A 65 2.28 -4.79 5.69
N ARG A 66 2.64 -5.42 4.56
CA ARG A 66 4.05 -5.64 4.22
C ARG A 66 4.80 -4.33 4.00
N PHE A 67 4.18 -3.38 3.29
CA PHE A 67 4.75 -2.04 3.09
C PHE A 67 5.02 -1.33 4.42
N ARG A 68 4.09 -1.41 5.36
CA ARG A 68 4.21 -0.82 6.70
C ARG A 68 5.33 -1.48 7.52
N THR A 69 5.38 -2.81 7.54
CA THR A 69 6.27 -3.59 8.41
C THR A 69 7.69 -3.73 7.86
N ARG A 70 7.88 -3.64 6.53
CA ARG A 70 9.18 -3.81 5.87
C ARG A 70 9.73 -2.52 5.25
N LEU A 71 9.25 -1.37 5.71
CA LEU A 71 9.52 -0.06 5.10
C LEU A 71 11.02 0.23 4.90
N SER A 72 11.86 -0.05 5.90
CA SER A 72 13.32 0.15 5.80
C SER A 72 13.95 -0.71 4.69
N SER A 73 13.52 -1.96 4.56
CA SER A 73 14.02 -2.85 3.50
C SER A 73 13.60 -2.38 2.10
N TYR A 74 12.39 -1.83 1.96
CA TYR A 74 11.95 -1.24 0.70
C TYR A 74 12.79 -0.02 0.31
N LEU A 75 13.03 0.90 1.24
CA LEU A 75 13.91 2.05 1.01
C LEU A 75 15.32 1.58 0.66
N GLU A 76 15.90 0.66 1.42
CA GLU A 76 17.24 0.14 1.13
C GLU A 76 17.34 -0.45 -0.29
N HIS A 77 16.36 -1.25 -0.69
CA HIS A 77 16.31 -1.84 -2.02
C HIS A 77 16.17 -0.77 -3.12
N VAL A 78 15.26 0.20 -2.97
CA VAL A 78 15.10 1.31 -3.92
C VAL A 78 16.41 2.08 -4.10
N ARG A 79 17.13 2.37 -3.00
CA ARG A 79 18.42 3.07 -3.05
C ARG A 79 19.50 2.27 -3.77
N LYS A 80 19.60 0.96 -3.50
CA LYS A 80 20.68 0.11 -4.01
C LYS A 80 20.47 -0.28 -5.48
N GLU A 81 19.24 -0.61 -5.86
CA GLU A 81 18.94 -1.18 -7.17
C GLU A 81 18.39 -0.14 -8.16
N GLY A 82 18.20 1.12 -7.73
CA GLY A 82 17.76 2.21 -8.61
C GLY A 82 16.31 2.07 -9.07
N GLY A 83 15.48 1.37 -8.29
CA GLY A 83 14.08 1.11 -8.60
C GLY A 83 13.15 2.28 -8.25
N VAL A 84 11.85 2.07 -8.51
CA VAL A 84 10.78 2.96 -8.03
C VAL A 84 9.80 2.11 -7.25
N TRP A 85 9.59 2.44 -5.98
CA TRP A 85 8.50 1.87 -5.21
C TRP A 85 7.23 2.68 -5.50
N ARG A 86 6.22 2.00 -6.04
CA ARG A 86 4.92 2.61 -6.38
C ARG A 86 3.82 2.02 -5.52
N PHE A 87 2.95 2.86 -5.01
CA PHE A 87 1.69 2.49 -4.38
C PHE A 87 0.68 3.62 -4.56
N PHE A 88 -0.46 3.58 -3.87
CA PHE A 88 -1.38 4.72 -3.88
C PHE A 88 -1.99 4.97 -2.50
N ASP A 89 -2.42 6.19 -2.25
CA ASP A 89 -3.24 6.50 -1.08
C ASP A 89 -4.64 5.88 -1.27
N VAL A 90 -5.06 5.00 -0.36
CA VAL A 90 -6.33 4.27 -0.46
C VAL A 90 -7.53 5.18 -0.21
N ALA A 91 -7.42 6.25 0.57
CA ALA A 91 -8.52 7.17 0.85
C ALA A 91 -8.79 8.12 -0.32
N TYR A 92 -7.73 8.61 -0.95
CA TYR A 92 -7.76 9.65 -1.96
C TYR A 92 -7.50 9.14 -3.38
N GLY A 93 -6.98 7.93 -3.54
CA GLY A 93 -6.68 7.33 -4.83
C GLY A 93 -5.54 8.02 -5.57
N VAL A 94 -4.62 8.67 -4.85
CA VAL A 94 -3.46 9.40 -5.39
C VAL A 94 -2.29 8.44 -5.54
N GLN A 95 -1.62 8.41 -6.68
CA GLN A 95 -0.48 7.54 -6.90
C GLN A 95 0.76 8.08 -6.18
N ILE A 96 1.47 7.23 -5.45
CA ILE A 96 2.69 7.58 -4.74
C ILE A 96 3.87 6.88 -5.42
N SER A 97 4.96 7.62 -5.67
CA SER A 97 6.22 7.07 -6.13
C SER A 97 7.37 7.50 -5.23
N VAL A 98 8.08 6.52 -4.67
CA VAL A 98 9.27 6.73 -3.83
C VAL A 98 10.51 6.36 -4.65
N LYS A 99 11.46 7.30 -4.76
CA LYS A 99 12.66 7.17 -5.59
C LYS A 99 13.88 7.68 -4.84
N TRP A 100 15.05 7.14 -5.18
CA TRP A 100 16.33 7.72 -4.81
C TRP A 100 16.96 8.34 -6.06
N ALA A 101 17.05 9.67 -6.11
CA ALA A 101 17.57 10.42 -7.24
C ALA A 101 18.46 11.57 -6.78
N ASP A 102 19.57 11.79 -7.47
CA ASP A 102 20.53 12.88 -7.19
C ASP A 102 20.97 12.96 -5.71
N GLY A 103 21.17 11.79 -5.09
CA GLY A 103 21.59 11.69 -3.69
C GLY A 103 20.52 12.11 -2.66
N ALA A 104 19.25 12.08 -3.04
CA ALA A 104 18.12 12.38 -2.16
C ALA A 104 16.93 11.43 -2.41
N TRP A 105 16.14 11.23 -1.37
CA TRP A 105 14.80 10.65 -1.45
C TRP A 105 13.86 11.65 -2.09
N GLU A 106 13.12 11.20 -3.10
CA GLU A 106 12.02 11.95 -3.70
C GLU A 106 10.72 11.16 -3.60
N ILE A 107 9.70 11.78 -3.03
CA ILE A 107 8.38 11.20 -2.84
C ILE A 107 7.40 12.03 -3.64
N TRP A 108 6.89 11.44 -4.71
CA TRP A 108 6.01 12.07 -5.68
C TRP A 108 4.57 11.63 -5.42
N MET A 109 3.64 12.58 -5.49
CA MET A 109 2.20 12.38 -5.44
C MET A 109 1.63 12.72 -6.81
N ASP A 110 1.21 11.70 -7.56
CA ASP A 110 0.94 11.77 -8.99
C ASP A 110 2.11 12.40 -9.77
N GLN A 111 1.97 13.65 -10.19
CA GLN A 111 2.97 14.40 -10.95
C GLN A 111 3.72 15.43 -10.10
N ASP A 112 3.28 15.66 -8.86
CA ASP A 112 3.82 16.69 -7.99
C ASP A 112 4.89 16.10 -7.04
N LEU A 113 6.02 16.78 -6.91
CA LEU A 113 7.03 16.44 -5.92
C LEU A 113 6.53 16.88 -4.53
N GLY A 114 6.02 15.93 -3.75
CA GLY A 114 5.44 16.20 -2.44
C GLY A 114 6.48 16.35 -1.33
N PHE A 115 7.59 15.62 -1.40
CA PHE A 115 8.64 15.65 -0.38
C PHE A 115 10.02 15.27 -0.93
N ARG A 116 11.07 15.91 -0.42
CA ARG A 116 12.46 15.60 -0.75
C ARG A 116 13.35 15.74 0.48
N THR A 117 14.18 14.73 0.74
CA THR A 117 15.14 14.75 1.85
C THR A 117 16.38 13.92 1.52
N ARG A 118 17.49 14.16 2.21
CA ARG A 118 18.66 13.26 2.17
C ARG A 118 18.65 12.25 3.31
N ASP A 119 17.81 12.48 4.32
CA ASP A 119 17.71 11.63 5.50
C ASP A 119 16.72 10.49 5.24
N GLU A 120 17.19 9.25 5.46
CA GLU A 120 16.36 8.06 5.30
C GLU A 120 15.28 7.95 6.38
N GLU A 121 15.54 8.42 7.60
CA GLU A 121 14.55 8.38 8.69
C GLU A 121 13.39 9.35 8.43
N GLU A 122 13.67 10.54 7.90
CA GLU A 122 12.64 11.49 7.48
C GLU A 122 11.81 10.94 6.31
N ALA A 123 12.45 10.35 5.31
CA ALA A 123 11.77 9.70 4.20
C ALA A 123 10.87 8.56 4.73
N ALA A 124 11.38 7.75 5.65
CA ALA A 124 10.63 6.67 6.26
C ALA A 124 9.40 7.15 7.03
N ALA A 125 9.54 8.20 7.83
CA ALA A 125 8.43 8.81 8.56
C ALA A 125 7.36 9.37 7.61
N TYR A 126 7.78 10.05 6.55
CA TYR A 126 6.87 10.62 5.56
C TYR A 126 6.10 9.52 4.82
N VAL A 127 6.80 8.50 4.28
CA VAL A 127 6.16 7.37 3.57
C VAL A 127 5.22 6.62 4.49
N ARG A 128 5.59 6.38 5.76
CA ARG A 128 4.72 5.73 6.74
C ARG A 128 3.40 6.47 6.91
N GLY A 129 3.41 7.80 6.92
CA GLY A 129 2.20 8.62 6.98
C GLY A 129 1.30 8.53 5.74
N LEU A 130 1.84 8.10 4.59
CA LEU A 130 1.09 7.92 3.34
C LEU A 130 0.51 6.50 3.18
N ILE A 131 1.06 5.52 3.88
CA ILE A 131 0.52 4.16 3.93
C ILE A 131 -0.64 4.20 4.93
N PHE A 132 -1.78 4.72 4.50
CA PHE A 132 -2.94 4.81 5.38
C PHE A 132 -3.55 3.42 5.60
N GLU A 133 -3.86 3.14 6.87
CA GLU A 133 -4.46 1.89 7.33
C GLU A 133 -5.86 1.74 6.71
N PHE A 134 -6.06 0.67 5.93
CA PHE A 134 -7.37 0.02 5.96
C PHE A 134 -7.70 -0.22 7.44
N ASP A 135 -8.97 -0.14 7.85
CA ASP A 135 -9.38 -0.81 9.10
C ASP A 135 -9.05 -2.30 8.93
N SER A 136 -7.81 -2.69 9.23
CA SER A 136 -7.24 -3.93 8.75
C SER A 136 -7.94 -5.06 9.47
N TRP A 137 -8.09 -6.22 8.82
CA TRP A 137 -8.58 -7.40 9.53
C TRP A 137 -7.76 -7.63 10.81
N LEU A 138 -6.44 -7.42 10.76
CA LEU A 138 -5.55 -7.55 11.91
C LEU A 138 -5.85 -6.54 13.03
N GLU A 139 -6.09 -5.26 12.74
CA GLU A 139 -6.50 -4.29 13.75
C GLU A 139 -7.86 -4.61 14.34
N LYS A 140 -8.81 -5.06 13.52
CA LYS A 140 -10.11 -5.54 14.02
C LYS A 140 -9.94 -6.75 14.93
N GLU A 141 -9.05 -7.68 14.63
CA GLU A 141 -8.74 -8.83 15.48
C GLU A 141 -7.96 -8.42 16.75
N LEU A 142 -6.99 -7.50 16.65
CA LEU A 142 -6.26 -6.95 17.80
C LEU A 142 -7.18 -6.17 18.72
N MET A 143 -8.13 -5.39 18.18
CA MET A 143 -9.16 -4.70 18.95
C MET A 143 -10.09 -5.70 19.64
N LYS A 144 -10.57 -6.74 18.94
CA LYS A 144 -11.37 -7.80 19.57
C LYS A 144 -10.60 -8.49 20.70
N PHE A 145 -9.32 -8.77 20.49
CA PHE A 145 -8.45 -9.37 21.51
C PHE A 145 -8.25 -8.43 22.71
N HIS A 146 -8.02 -7.14 22.45
CA HIS A 146 -7.88 -6.11 23.47
C HIS A 146 -9.16 -5.96 24.30
N ASP A 147 -10.32 -5.87 23.65
CA ASP A 147 -11.62 -5.77 24.31
C ASP A 147 -11.90 -6.99 25.19
N ALA A 148 -11.54 -8.19 24.71
CA ALA A 148 -11.63 -9.43 25.48
C ALA A 148 -10.71 -9.41 26.72
N MET A 149 -9.47 -8.93 26.59
CA MET A 149 -8.52 -8.79 27.69
C MET A 149 -9.00 -7.79 28.75
N VAL A 150 -9.50 -6.62 28.33
CA VAL A 150 -10.04 -5.59 29.24
C VAL A 150 -11.28 -6.09 29.97
N ALA A 151 -12.15 -6.85 29.30
CA ALA A 151 -13.31 -7.47 29.93
C ALA A 151 -12.93 -8.53 30.98
N MET A 152 -11.82 -9.26 30.78
CA MET A 152 -11.29 -10.21 31.77
C MET A 152 -10.68 -9.51 32.98
N MET A 153 -10.00 -8.38 32.81
CA MET A 153 -9.39 -7.63 33.93
C MET A 153 -10.39 -6.88 34.82
N LYS A 154 -11.63 -6.71 34.35
CA LYS A 154 -12.72 -6.06 35.11
C LYS A 154 -13.60 -7.05 35.89
N LYS A 155 -13.27 -8.34 35.87
CA LYS A 155 -13.86 -9.39 36.71
C LYS A 155 -12.89 -9.77 37.82
#